data_AF-A0A8H7WZL0-F1
#
_entry.id   AF-A0A8H7WZL0-F1
#
_cell.length_a   1.000
_cell.length_b   1.000
_cell.length_c   1.000
_cell.angle_alpha   90.00
_cell.angle_beta   90.00
_cell.angle_gamma   90.00
#
_symmetry.space_group_name_H-M   'P 1'
#
loop_
_entity.id
_entity.type
_entity.pdbx_description
1 polymer ?
#
loop_
_entity_poly.entity_id
_entity_poly.type
_entity_poly.pdbx_seq_one_letter_code
_entity_poly.pdbx_strand_id
1 'polypeptide(L)'
;MEIPFYFRDGVQEFLAIGGNSFIGLVDKTTICKYPQIADDESAIASLQVEATIFEAIGPHDRIIGFQGRLGNGLLLEYTPHGSLARYVSENPTTEQQRLK
;
A
#
# COMPACT_ATOMS: atom_id res chain seq x y z
N MET A 1 2.97 -12.60 21.00
CA MET A 1 2.45 -11.22 21.12
C MET A 1 1.41 -11.10 20.02
N GLU A 2 0.13 -11.05 20.38
CA GLU A 2 -0.93 -10.82 19.39
C GLU A 2 -0.90 -9.33 19.04
N ILE A 3 -0.78 -9.00 17.76
CA ILE A 3 -0.96 -7.62 17.28
C ILE A 3 -2.46 -7.49 17.00
N PRO A 4 -3.24 -6.80 17.84
CA PRO A 4 -4.66 -6.64 17.58
C PRO A 4 -4.83 -5.84 16.29
N PHE A 5 -5.53 -6.42 15.32
CA PHE A 5 -5.92 -5.69 14.12
C PHE A 5 -6.79 -4.50 14.52
N TYR A 6 -6.41 -3.30 14.05
CA TYR A 6 -7.24 -2.13 14.18
C TYR A 6 -7.51 -1.54 12.80
N PHE A 7 -8.73 -1.04 12.65
CA PHE A 7 -9.12 -0.24 11.51
C PHE A 7 -8.82 1.22 11.85
N ARG A 8 -8.05 1.88 10.98
CA ARG A 8 -7.92 3.32 11.02
C ARG A 8 -9.22 3.95 10.51
N ASP A 9 -9.62 5.08 11.08
CA ASP A 9 -10.78 5.84 10.61
C ASP A 9 -10.70 6.08 9.09
N GLY A 10 -11.77 5.73 8.39
CA GLY A 10 -11.84 5.82 6.92
C GLY A 10 -11.41 4.55 6.17
N VAL A 11 -10.80 3.56 6.84
CA VAL A 11 -10.52 2.25 6.23
C VAL A 11 -11.76 1.37 6.29
N GLN A 12 -12.21 0.87 5.15
CA GLN A 12 -13.38 0.02 4.97
C GLN A 12 -13.05 -1.47 5.07
N GLU A 13 -11.90 -1.88 4.54
CA GLU A 13 -11.49 -3.28 4.46
C GLU A 13 -9.99 -3.44 4.69
N PHE A 14 -9.60 -4.57 5.27
CA PHE A 14 -8.21 -4.96 5.43
C PHE A 14 -7.73 -5.75 4.20
N LEU A 15 -6.66 -5.28 3.55
CA LEU A 15 -6.14 -5.91 2.33
C LEU A 15 -4.88 -6.75 2.58
N ALA A 16 -3.92 -6.24 3.37
CA ALA A 16 -2.64 -6.92 3.56
C ALA A 16 -1.88 -6.47 4.80
N ILE A 17 -1.01 -7.36 5.28
CA ILE A 17 -0.03 -7.12 6.35
C ILE A 17 1.35 -7.03 5.71
N GLY A 18 2.05 -5.91 5.91
CA GLY A 18 3.47 -5.75 5.60
C GLY A 18 4.37 -6.08 6.79
N GLY A 19 5.64 -5.67 6.76
CA GLY A 19 6.56 -5.91 7.89
C GLY A 19 6.18 -5.13 9.15
N ASN A 20 5.87 -3.83 9.01
CA ASN A 20 5.52 -2.92 10.10
C ASN A 20 4.24 -2.11 9.80
N SER A 21 3.58 -2.39 8.68
CA SER A 21 2.40 -1.65 8.21
C SER A 21 1.25 -2.58 7.89
N PHE A 22 0.04 -2.05 7.98
CA PHE A 22 -1.19 -2.59 7.41
C PHE A 22 -1.54 -1.84 6.13
N ILE A 23 -2.21 -2.53 5.21
CA ILE A 23 -2.80 -1.96 4.00
C ILE A 23 -4.32 -2.13 4.10
N GLY A 24 -5.04 -1.02 4.07
CA GLY A 24 -6.50 -1.01 4.12
C GLY A 24 -7.11 -0.28 2.93
N LEU A 25 -8.24 -0.75 2.43
CA LEU A 25 -9.02 -0.09 1.40
C LEU A 25 -9.79 1.08 2.00
N VAL A 26 -9.68 2.27 1.42
CA VAL A 26 -10.46 3.47 1.84
C VAL A 26 -11.68 3.61 0.95
N ASP A 27 -11.50 3.48 -0.37
CA ASP A 27 -12.56 3.47 -1.36
C ASP A 27 -12.11 2.71 -2.62
N LYS A 28 -12.87 2.81 -3.72
CA LYS A 28 -12.60 2.08 -4.97
C LYS A 28 -11.32 2.52 -5.71
N THR A 29 -10.68 3.59 -5.27
CA THR A 29 -9.52 4.22 -5.90
C THR A 29 -8.35 4.44 -4.95
N THR A 30 -8.55 4.24 -3.65
CA THR A 30 -7.59 4.62 -2.62
C THR A 30 -7.40 3.52 -1.60
N ILE A 31 -6.14 3.25 -1.27
CA ILE A 31 -5.74 2.50 -0.09
C ILE A 31 -5.04 3.41 0.92
N CYS A 32 -5.08 3.02 2.19
CA CYS A 32 -4.28 3.59 3.26
C CYS A 32 -3.24 2.55 3.70
N LYS A 33 -1.95 2.91 3.63
CA LYS A 33 -0.88 2.22 4.31
C LYS A 33 -0.63 2.88 5.67
N TYR A 34 -0.71 2.13 6.76
CA TYR A 34 -0.64 2.69 8.12
C TYR A 34 0.09 1.75 9.08
N PRO A 35 0.61 2.24 10.22
CA PRO A 35 1.39 1.40 11.15
C PRO A 35 0.58 0.23 11.72
N GLN A 36 1.23 -0.91 11.93
CA GLN A 36 0.59 -2.06 12.62
C GLN A 36 0.28 -1.79 14.08
N ILE A 37 1.14 -0.99 14.72
CA ILE A 37 0.99 -0.51 16.08
C ILE A 37 0.82 1.01 15.96
N ALA A 38 -0.33 1.52 16.42
CA ALA A 38 -0.76 2.90 16.14
C ALA A 38 0.29 3.96 16.52
N ASP A 39 1.02 3.73 17.62
CA ASP A 39 2.00 4.64 18.19
C ASP A 39 3.46 4.18 17.98
N ASP A 40 3.72 3.28 17.03
CA ASP A 40 5.10 2.90 16.67
C ASP A 40 5.78 4.05 15.91
N GLU A 41 6.58 4.82 16.63
CA GLU A 41 7.31 5.97 16.11
C GLU A 41 8.24 5.61 14.93
N SER A 42 8.82 4.40 14.93
CA SER A 42 9.71 3.95 13.86
C SER A 42 8.93 3.67 12.58
N ALA A 43 7.78 3.00 12.70
CA ALA A 43 6.87 2.77 11.58
C ALA A 43 6.32 4.10 11.02
N ILE A 44 5.92 5.02 11.91
CA ILE A 44 5.44 6.36 11.53
C ILE A 44 6.53 7.15 10.79
N ALA A 45 7.75 7.19 11.32
CA ALA A 45 8.87 7.88 10.69
C ALA A 45 9.19 7.29 9.30
N SER A 46 9.11 5.96 9.16
CA SER A 46 9.30 5.28 7.87
C SER A 46 8.25 5.71 6.84
N LEU A 47 6.98 5.78 7.24
CA LEU A 47 5.89 6.25 6.37
C LEU A 47 6.06 7.74 6.00
N GLN A 48 6.58 8.56 6.90
CA GLN A 48 6.87 9.96 6.61
C GLN A 48 7.98 10.11 5.55
N VAL A 49 9.03 9.30 5.63
CA VAL A 49 10.10 9.26 4.62
C VAL A 49 9.54 8.80 3.27
N GLU A 50 8.72 7.76 3.25
CA GLU A 50 8.08 7.26 2.03
C GLU A 50 7.20 8.31 1.35
N ALA A 51 6.40 9.04 2.13
CA ALA A 51 5.62 10.17 1.61
C ALA A 51 6.49 11.27 1.00
N THR A 52 7.60 11.64 1.66
CA THR A 52 8.55 12.63 1.11
C THR A 52 9.16 12.17 -0.21
N ILE A 53 9.45 10.86 -0.34
CA ILE A 53 9.94 10.28 -1.60
C ILE A 53 8.89 10.40 -2.70
N PHE A 54 7.63 10.06 -2.42
CA PHE A 54 6.53 10.21 -3.38
C PHE A 54 6.32 11.67 -3.80
N GLU A 55 6.33 12.60 -2.84
CA GLU A 55 6.22 14.04 -3.09
C GLU A 55 7.35 14.56 -4.00
N ALA A 56 8.58 14.06 -3.80
CA ALA A 56 9.74 14.44 -4.61
C ALA A 56 9.72 13.85 -6.03
N ILE A 57 9.24 12.61 -6.19
CA ILE A 57 9.13 11.95 -7.51
C ILE A 57 8.00 12.57 -8.34
N GLY A 58 6.88 12.90 -7.69
CA GLY A 58 5.68 13.37 -8.37
C GLY A 58 4.91 12.27 -9.12
N PRO A 59 3.80 12.62 -9.81
CA PRO A 59 2.97 11.66 -10.52
C PRO A 59 3.68 11.03 -11.73
N HIS A 60 3.56 9.71 -11.89
CA HIS A 60 4.13 8.99 -13.02
C HIS A 60 3.37 7.69 -13.32
N ASP A 61 3.04 7.41 -14.58
CA ASP A 61 2.17 6.27 -15.00
C ASP A 61 2.65 4.87 -14.57
N ARG A 62 3.93 4.72 -14.22
CA ARG A 62 4.56 3.44 -13.79
C ARG A 62 4.87 3.36 -12.30
N ILE A 63 4.46 4.36 -11.53
CA ILE A 63 4.64 4.42 -10.08
C ILE A 63 3.24 4.58 -9.50
N ILE A 64 2.93 3.81 -8.46
CA ILE A 64 1.65 3.90 -7.76
C ILE A 64 1.35 5.35 -7.36
N GLY A 65 0.16 5.85 -7.66
CA GLY A 65 -0.18 7.24 -7.40
C GLY A 65 -0.18 7.59 -5.92
N PHE A 66 0.53 8.65 -5.54
CA PHE A 66 0.44 9.23 -4.19
C PHE A 66 -0.73 10.22 -4.12
N GLN A 67 -1.64 9.99 -3.18
CA GLN A 67 -2.89 10.75 -3.06
C GLN A 67 -2.95 11.60 -1.78
N GLY A 68 -1.91 11.53 -0.93
CA GLY A 68 -1.77 12.34 0.27
C GLY A 68 -1.61 11.52 1.53
N ARG A 69 -1.96 12.10 2.67
CA ARG A 69 -1.75 11.52 4.00
C ARG A 69 -3.08 11.45 4.76
N LEU A 70 -3.21 10.45 5.64
CA LEU A 70 -4.35 10.30 6.55
C LEU A 70 -3.84 10.07 7.98
N GLY A 71 -3.69 11.15 8.74
CA GLY A 71 -3.01 11.12 10.04
C GLY A 71 -1.55 10.68 9.87
N ASN A 72 -1.17 9.57 10.51
CA ASN A 72 0.17 8.96 10.36
C ASN A 72 0.23 7.90 9.24
N GLY A 73 -0.81 7.78 8.42
CA GLY A 73 -0.89 6.87 7.27
C GLY A 73 -0.67 7.57 5.92
N LEU A 74 -0.43 6.76 4.90
CA LEU A 74 -0.15 7.14 3.52
C LEU A 74 -1.32 6.73 2.62
N LEU A 75 -1.89 7.67 1.88
CA LEU A 75 -2.92 7.39 0.88
C LEU A 75 -2.28 7.16 -0.48
N LEU A 76 -2.56 5.99 -1.06
CA LEU A 76 -2.03 5.56 -2.34
C LEU A 76 -3.17 5.09 -3.26
N GLU A 77 -2.93 5.16 -4.56
CA GLU A 77 -3.80 4.58 -5.58
C GLU A 77 -4.06 3.09 -5.30
N TYR A 78 -5.31 2.68 -5.41
CA TYR A 78 -5.67 1.28 -5.29
C TYR A 78 -5.39 0.51 -6.59
N THR A 79 -4.57 -0.55 -6.49
CA THR A 79 -4.27 -1.47 -7.59
C THR A 79 -5.02 -2.79 -7.39
N PRO A 80 -6.14 -3.04 -8.11
CA PRO A 80 -7.05 -4.15 -7.81
C PRO A 80 -6.46 -5.54 -8.07
N HIS A 81 -5.43 -5.62 -8.91
CA HIS A 81 -4.75 -6.88 -9.25
C HIS A 81 -3.60 -7.23 -8.28
N GLY A 82 -3.38 -6.40 -7.26
CA GLY A 82 -2.35 -6.63 -6.25
C GLY A 82 -0.92 -6.55 -6.81
N SER A 83 -0.01 -7.31 -6.21
CA SER A 83 1.41 -7.30 -6.59
C SER A 83 1.65 -8.05 -7.90
N LEU A 84 2.65 -7.62 -8.66
CA LEU A 84 3.05 -8.29 -9.91
C LEU A 84 3.40 -9.77 -9.67
N ALA A 85 4.09 -10.09 -8.57
CA ALA A 85 4.45 -11.46 -8.23
C ALA A 85 3.21 -12.36 -8.06
N ARG A 86 2.19 -11.86 -7.33
CA ARG A 86 0.91 -12.55 -7.18
C ARG A 86 0.23 -12.70 -8.54
N TYR A 87 0.09 -11.61 -9.27
CA TYR A 87 -0.60 -11.59 -10.56
C TYR A 87 0.00 -12.58 -11.55
N VAL A 88 1.33 -12.61 -11.70
CA VAL A 88 2.04 -13.54 -12.59
C VAL A 88 1.89 -14.99 -12.13
N SER A 89 1.89 -15.25 -10.82
CA SER A 89 1.68 -16.60 -10.29
C SER A 89 0.26 -17.12 -10.56
N GLU A 90 -0.74 -16.24 -10.50
CA GLU A 90 -2.15 -16.57 -10.75
C GLU A 90 -2.49 -16.59 -12.26
N ASN A 91 -1.69 -15.93 -13.08
CA ASN A 91 -1.85 -15.82 -14.54
C ASN A 91 -0.59 -16.33 -15.25
N PRO A 92 -0.30 -17.64 -15.19
CA PRO A 92 0.90 -18.20 -15.80
C PRO A 92 0.91 -17.93 -17.30
N THR A 93 1.95 -17.26 -17.77
CA THR A 93 2.15 -16.97 -19.20
C THR A 93 2.74 -18.17 -19.92
N THR A 94 2.30 -18.40 -21.15
CA THR A 94 2.94 -19.35 -22.06
C THR A 94 4.24 -18.76 -22.63
N GLU A 95 5.16 -19.62 -23.09
CA GLU A 95 6.45 -19.21 -23.70
C GLU A 95 6.27 -18.14 -24.80
N GLN A 96 5.21 -18.26 -25.61
CA GLN A 96 4.89 -17.33 -26.70
C GLN A 96 4.50 -15.92 -26.21
N GLN A 97 4.01 -15.80 -24.97
CA GLN A 97 3.66 -14.52 -24.35
C GLN A 97 4.87 -13.85 -23.68
N ARG A 98 5.99 -14.57 -23.48
CA ARG A 98 7.21 -14.06 -22.83
C ARG A 98 8.23 -13.46 -23.81
N LEU A 99 8.08 -13.74 -25.11
CA LEU A 99 9.01 -13.31 -26.18
C LEU A 99 8.53 -12.07 -26.97
N LYS A 100 7.44 -11.41 -26.57
CA LYS A 100 6.97 -10.15 -27.16
C LYS A 100 7.15 -9.00 -26.18
#